data_AF-A0AAQ3JMK0-F1
#
_entry.id   AF-A0AAQ3JMK0-F1
#
_cell.length_a   1.000
_cell.length_b   1.000
_cell.length_c   1.000
_cell.angle_alpha   90.00
_cell.angle_beta   90.00
_cell.angle_gamma   90.00
#
_symmetry.space_group_name_H-M   'P 1'
#
loop_
_entity.id
_entity.type
_entity.pdbx_description
1 polymer ?
#
loop_
_entity_poly.entity_id
_entity_poly.type
_entity_poly.pdbx_seq_one_letter_code
_entity_poly.pdbx_strand_id
1 'polypeptide(L)'
;MASTLSWSSSSCTSPLRLSGGVRNEWSKKAVEAGKAMPVVAQKKAKKTRKIILKEDVAELGKKGSLLDVKAGFYRNFLLPTGKAQLVTPLLLKEMRIEEERIEAEKQRVKEEAQQLALIFQTVGAFKVKRKGGKNKQIFGTVTAQDLVDIIKAQLNRDIDKKIVTLPEIRETGEYIAELKLHPEVTAQVRVNVYAN
;
A
#
# COMPACT_ATOMS: atom_id res chain seq x y z
N MET A 1 -14.04 0.27 61.53
CA MET A 1 -15.47 0.37 61.83
C MET A 1 -16.23 -0.11 60.60
N ALA A 2 -16.70 -1.36 60.63
CA ALA A 2 -17.48 -1.99 59.56
C ALA A 2 -18.89 -2.21 60.10
N SER A 3 -19.91 -1.76 59.36
CA SER A 3 -21.31 -1.94 59.73
C SER A 3 -21.97 -2.89 58.74
N THR A 4 -22.31 -4.07 59.24
CA THR A 4 -23.05 -5.13 58.56
C THR A 4 -24.54 -4.91 58.78
N LEU A 5 -25.32 -4.77 57.70
CA LEU A 5 -26.78 -4.70 57.77
C LEU A 5 -27.37 -6.07 57.41
N SER A 6 -27.97 -6.71 58.41
CA SER A 6 -28.73 -7.95 58.32
C SER A 6 -30.18 -7.67 57.90
N TRP A 7 -30.69 -8.38 56.90
CA TRP A 7 -32.11 -8.34 56.52
C TRP A 7 -32.83 -9.54 57.13
N SER A 8 -33.76 -9.25 58.06
CA SER A 8 -34.63 -10.24 58.70
C SER A 8 -35.87 -10.54 57.86
N SER A 9 -36.11 -11.84 57.66
CA SER A 9 -37.33 -12.44 57.11
C SER A 9 -38.49 -12.30 58.09
N SER A 10 -39.68 -11.91 57.60
CA SER A 10 -40.95 -12.04 58.33
C SER A 10 -42.03 -12.56 57.39
N SER A 11 -42.33 -13.83 57.56
CA SER A 11 -43.51 -14.53 57.05
C SER A 11 -44.75 -14.16 57.86
N CYS A 12 -45.84 -13.77 57.20
CA CYS A 12 -47.18 -13.73 57.78
C CYS A 12 -48.17 -14.45 56.85
N THR A 13 -48.49 -15.69 57.19
CA THR A 13 -49.64 -16.44 56.71
C THR A 13 -50.87 -16.07 57.54
N SER A 14 -52.03 -15.87 56.89
CA SER A 14 -53.35 -16.17 57.49
C SER A 14 -54.42 -16.38 56.40
N PRO A 15 -55.46 -17.20 56.67
CA PRO A 15 -56.18 -17.96 55.64
C PRO A 15 -57.70 -17.65 55.53
N LEU A 16 -58.32 -18.28 54.52
CA LEU A 16 -59.74 -18.67 54.39
C LEU A 16 -60.83 -17.62 54.09
N ARG A 17 -61.47 -17.76 52.91
CA ARG A 17 -62.90 -18.16 52.82
C ARG A 17 -63.29 -18.57 51.40
N LEU A 18 -63.71 -19.82 51.22
CA LEU A 18 -64.51 -20.27 50.08
C LEU A 18 -65.98 -19.90 50.34
N SER A 19 -66.63 -19.27 49.35
CA SER A 19 -68.04 -19.55 49.04
C SER A 19 -68.41 -18.91 47.69
N GLY A 20 -69.03 -19.71 46.83
CA GLY A 20 -69.84 -19.20 45.72
C GLY A 20 -69.32 -19.59 44.35
N GLY A 21 -69.71 -20.79 43.90
CA GLY A 21 -69.56 -21.19 42.51
C GLY A 21 -70.33 -20.26 41.58
N VAL A 22 -69.62 -19.67 40.62
CA VAL A 22 -70.22 -19.18 39.39
C VAL A 22 -69.87 -20.18 38.31
N ARG A 23 -70.94 -20.76 37.78
CA ARG A 23 -70.96 -21.76 36.72
C ARG A 23 -70.14 -21.31 35.52
N ASN A 24 -69.37 -22.27 35.02
CA ASN A 24 -68.49 -22.19 33.88
C ASN A 24 -69.28 -21.82 32.61
N GLU A 25 -69.26 -20.54 32.23
CA GLU A 25 -69.70 -20.08 30.90
C GLU A 25 -68.54 -19.58 30.03
N TRP A 26 -67.31 -19.95 30.37
CA TRP A 26 -66.12 -19.71 29.55
C TRP A 26 -65.58 -20.97 28.85
N SER A 27 -66.37 -22.05 28.79
CA SER A 27 -65.96 -23.32 28.19
C SER A 27 -66.53 -23.58 26.77
N LYS A 28 -67.01 -22.55 26.05
CA LYS A 28 -67.47 -22.69 24.65
C LYS A 28 -67.05 -21.56 23.71
N LYS A 29 -65.97 -20.84 24.00
CA LYS A 29 -65.42 -19.81 23.10
C LYS A 29 -63.89 -19.80 23.02
N ALA A 30 -63.27 -20.98 23.15
CA ALA A 30 -61.82 -21.17 23.11
C ALA A 30 -61.39 -22.25 22.10
N VAL A 31 -62.06 -22.34 20.94
CA VAL A 31 -61.63 -23.22 19.84
C VAL A 31 -61.32 -22.46 18.54
N GLU A 32 -61.69 -21.18 18.41
CA GLU A 32 -61.40 -20.42 17.19
C GLU A 32 -60.67 -19.11 17.50
N ALA A 33 -59.35 -19.19 17.67
CA ALA A 33 -58.40 -18.17 17.25
C ALA A 33 -56.94 -18.61 17.53
N GLY A 34 -56.62 -19.89 17.35
CA GLY A 34 -55.25 -20.31 17.14
C GLY A 34 -54.81 -19.94 15.72
N LYS A 35 -54.72 -18.64 15.38
CA LYS A 35 -54.00 -18.22 14.17
C LYS A 35 -52.54 -18.61 14.38
N ALA A 36 -52.17 -19.79 13.91
CA ALA A 36 -50.79 -20.18 13.77
C ALA A 36 -50.11 -19.09 12.94
N MET A 37 -49.31 -18.25 13.59
CA MET A 37 -48.44 -17.31 12.90
C MET A 37 -47.54 -18.17 12.00
N PRO A 38 -47.58 -18.05 10.66
CA PRO A 38 -46.67 -18.80 9.83
C PRO A 38 -45.27 -18.29 10.16
N VAL A 39 -44.45 -19.13 10.79
CA VAL A 39 -43.00 -18.88 10.88
C VAL A 39 -42.47 -19.07 9.47
N VAL A 40 -42.58 -18.02 8.66
CA VAL A 40 -41.96 -17.99 7.33
C VAL A 40 -40.45 -18.02 7.58
N ALA A 41 -39.81 -19.11 7.17
CA ALA A 41 -38.36 -19.24 7.23
C ALA A 41 -37.74 -18.08 6.45
N GLN A 42 -37.23 -17.08 7.16
CA GLN A 42 -36.52 -15.98 6.52
C GLN A 42 -35.21 -16.52 5.95
N LYS A 43 -35.00 -16.35 4.65
CA LYS A 43 -33.76 -16.73 3.96
C LYS A 43 -32.59 -15.99 4.61
N LYS A 44 -31.62 -16.73 5.17
CA LYS A 44 -30.47 -16.15 5.88
C LYS A 44 -29.62 -15.29 4.94
N ALA A 45 -29.45 -14.01 5.26
CA ALA A 45 -28.56 -13.11 4.54
C ALA A 45 -27.08 -13.34 4.93
N LYS A 46 -26.20 -13.38 3.93
CA LYS A 46 -24.75 -13.55 4.12
C LYS A 46 -24.13 -12.21 4.53
N LYS A 47 -23.56 -12.14 5.74
CA LYS A 47 -22.87 -10.94 6.24
C LYS A 47 -21.47 -10.82 5.64
N THR A 48 -21.18 -9.69 5.02
CA THR A 48 -19.85 -9.33 4.47
C THR A 48 -19.23 -8.18 5.27
N ARG A 49 -17.90 -8.01 5.17
CA ARG A 49 -17.12 -6.93 5.80
C ARG A 49 -16.08 -6.41 4.81
N LYS A 50 -15.94 -5.09 4.76
CA LYS A 50 -14.86 -4.39 4.05
C LYS A 50 -13.59 -4.45 4.88
N ILE A 51 -12.54 -5.00 4.29
CA ILE A 51 -11.24 -5.16 4.93
C ILE A 51 -10.12 -4.65 4.04
N ILE A 52 -9.02 -4.26 4.67
CA ILE A 52 -7.74 -4.00 4.04
C ILE A 52 -6.77 -5.11 4.47
N LEU A 53 -6.04 -5.70 3.53
CA LEU A 53 -5.01 -6.69 3.84
C LEU A 53 -3.72 -6.02 4.29
N LYS A 54 -3.15 -6.50 5.40
CA LYS A 54 -1.85 -6.07 5.92
C LYS A 54 -0.70 -6.92 5.38
N GLU A 55 -1.00 -8.14 4.97
CA GLU A 55 -0.05 -9.12 4.44
C GLU A 55 -0.58 -9.70 3.14
N ASP A 56 0.31 -10.30 2.35
CA ASP A 56 -0.07 -11.05 1.16
C ASP A 56 -0.74 -12.37 1.57
N VAL A 57 -1.88 -12.67 0.97
CA VAL A 57 -2.65 -13.89 1.23
C VAL A 57 -2.99 -14.52 -0.11
N ALA A 58 -2.48 -15.73 -0.35
CA ALA A 58 -2.58 -16.41 -1.65
C ALA A 58 -4.01 -16.48 -2.23
N GLU A 59 -5.03 -16.61 -1.38
CA GLU A 59 -6.44 -16.68 -1.81
C GLU A 59 -7.11 -15.32 -2.09
N LEU A 60 -6.59 -14.23 -1.53
CA LEU A 60 -7.23 -12.91 -1.58
C LEU A 60 -6.44 -11.90 -2.42
N GLY A 61 -5.11 -11.97 -2.39
CA GLY A 61 -4.21 -11.07 -3.09
C GLY A 61 -3.21 -10.37 -2.18
N LYS A 62 -2.56 -9.35 -2.75
CA LYS A 62 -1.42 -8.64 -2.17
C LYS A 62 -1.82 -7.75 -0.99
N LYS A 63 -0.83 -7.43 -0.16
CA LYS A 63 -0.91 -6.40 0.89
C LYS A 63 -1.47 -5.08 0.32
N GLY A 64 -2.34 -4.43 1.09
CA GLY A 64 -2.97 -3.15 0.73
C GLY A 64 -4.25 -3.29 -0.10
N SER A 65 -4.68 -4.50 -0.44
CA SER A 65 -5.91 -4.69 -1.22
C SER A 65 -7.16 -4.42 -0.38
N LEU A 66 -8.12 -3.69 -0.97
CA LEU A 66 -9.42 -3.41 -0.37
C LEU A 66 -10.46 -4.43 -0.87
N LEU A 67 -10.99 -5.27 0.02
CA LEU A 67 -11.83 -6.40 -0.37
C LEU A 67 -13.03 -6.58 0.55
N ASP A 68 -14.13 -7.10 -0.03
CA ASP A 68 -15.33 -7.52 0.70
C ASP A 68 -15.25 -9.01 1.02
N VAL A 69 -15.01 -9.35 2.29
CA VAL A 69 -14.91 -10.75 2.75
C VAL A 69 -16.12 -11.17 3.58
N LYS A 70 -16.32 -12.48 3.74
CA LYS A 70 -17.34 -13.01 4.68
C LYS A 70 -16.98 -12.59 6.10
N ALA A 71 -17.97 -12.14 6.89
CA ALA A 71 -17.74 -11.68 8.26
C ALA A 71 -17.10 -12.74 9.16
N GLY A 72 -17.46 -14.02 8.98
CA GLY A 72 -16.87 -15.14 9.73
C GLY A 72 -15.41 -15.40 9.37
N PHE A 73 -15.03 -15.21 8.10
CA PHE A 73 -13.65 -15.39 7.65
C PHE A 73 -12.73 -14.31 8.23
N TYR A 74 -13.19 -13.06 8.25
CA TYR A 74 -12.47 -11.99 8.94
C TYR A 74 -12.29 -12.29 10.44
N ARG A 75 -13.38 -12.65 11.14
CA ARG A 75 -13.34 -12.84 12.61
C ARG A 75 -12.51 -14.04 13.04
N ASN A 76 -12.60 -15.16 12.32
CA ASN A 76 -12.00 -16.42 12.76
C ASN A 76 -10.58 -16.61 12.24
N PHE A 77 -10.23 -16.03 11.09
CA PHE A 77 -8.92 -16.22 10.46
C PHE A 77 -8.13 -14.91 10.40
N LEU A 78 -8.61 -13.91 9.65
CA LEU A 78 -7.79 -12.74 9.32
C LEU A 78 -7.49 -11.82 10.51
N LEU A 79 -8.45 -11.66 11.43
CA LEU A 79 -8.31 -10.84 12.63
C LEU A 79 -7.32 -11.47 13.63
N PRO A 80 -7.46 -12.74 14.07
CA PRO A 80 -6.53 -13.33 15.02
C PRO A 80 -5.12 -13.51 14.45
N THR A 81 -4.99 -13.75 13.14
CA THR A 81 -3.66 -13.81 12.50
C THR A 81 -3.08 -12.43 12.18
N GLY A 82 -3.80 -11.32 12.44
CA GLY A 82 -3.33 -9.96 12.16
C GLY A 82 -3.19 -9.60 10.67
N LYS A 83 -3.71 -10.45 9.77
CA LYS A 83 -3.52 -10.34 8.31
C LYS A 83 -4.39 -9.27 7.65
N ALA A 84 -5.44 -8.82 8.34
CA ALA A 84 -6.34 -7.79 7.81
C ALA A 84 -6.80 -6.81 8.90
N GLN A 85 -7.19 -5.61 8.46
CA GLN A 85 -7.81 -4.59 9.29
C GLN A 85 -9.15 -4.17 8.70
N LEU A 86 -10.07 -3.74 9.57
CA LEU A 86 -11.37 -3.23 9.13
C LEU A 86 -11.19 -1.89 8.40
N VAL A 87 -11.87 -1.72 7.28
CA VAL A 87 -11.88 -0.43 6.57
C VAL A 87 -12.76 0.55 7.34
N THR A 88 -12.13 1.54 7.98
CA THR A 88 -12.82 2.68 8.59
C THR A 88 -12.68 3.91 7.68
N PRO A 89 -13.62 4.87 7.74
CA PRO A 89 -13.51 6.09 6.92
C PRO A 89 -12.26 6.92 7.26
N LEU A 90 -11.77 6.83 8.50
CA LEU A 90 -10.51 7.46 8.91
C LEU A 90 -9.31 6.80 8.24
N LEU A 91 -9.24 5.46 8.30
CA LEU A 91 -8.16 4.69 7.67
C LEU A 91 -8.10 4.92 6.16
N LEU A 92 -9.25 5.01 5.50
CA LEU A 92 -9.31 5.34 4.06
C LEU A 92 -8.72 6.71 3.76
N LYS A 93 -8.94 7.71 4.62
CA LYS A 93 -8.38 9.06 4.43
C LYS A 93 -6.87 9.06 4.66
N GLU A 94 -6.41 8.39 5.71
CA GLU A 94 -4.98 8.25 6.01
C GLU A 94 -4.23 7.60 4.85
N MET A 95 -4.78 6.52 4.28
CA MET A 95 -4.20 5.86 3.12
C MET A 95 -4.10 6.78 1.90
N ARG A 96 -5.16 7.54 1.59
CA ARG A 96 -5.13 8.48 0.46
C ARG A 96 -4.08 9.56 0.63
N ILE A 97 -3.95 10.10 1.83
CA ILE A 97 -2.92 11.11 2.14
C ILE A 97 -1.53 10.52 1.94
N GLU A 98 -1.31 9.28 2.39
CA GLU A 98 -0.02 8.61 2.22
C GLU A 98 0.28 8.28 0.75
N GLU A 99 -0.72 7.82 -0.01
CA GLU A 99 -0.60 7.59 -1.46
C GLU A 99 -0.28 8.89 -2.21
N GLU A 100 -0.98 9.98 -1.88
CA GLU A 100 -0.73 11.31 -2.46
C GLU A 100 0.67 11.83 -2.13
N ARG A 101 1.19 11.60 -0.91
CA ARG A 101 2.57 11.95 -0.54
C ARG A 101 3.59 11.16 -1.35
N ILE A 102 3.43 9.85 -1.42
CA ILE A 102 4.32 8.97 -2.18
C ILE A 102 4.32 9.37 -3.66
N GLU A 103 3.15 9.67 -4.22
CA GLU A 103 3.02 10.08 -5.60
C GLU A 103 3.65 11.45 -5.85
N ALA A 104 3.44 12.41 -4.95
CA ALA A 104 4.09 13.72 -5.02
C ALA A 104 5.62 13.62 -4.92
N GLU A 105 6.15 12.76 -4.06
CA GLU A 105 7.60 12.50 -3.96
C GLU A 105 8.15 11.89 -5.25
N LYS A 106 7.47 10.89 -5.83
CA LYS A 106 7.87 10.30 -7.12
C LYS A 106 7.87 11.34 -8.23
N GLN A 107 6.86 12.20 -8.29
CA GLN A 107 6.76 13.26 -9.28
C GLN A 107 7.89 14.27 -9.13
N ARG A 108 8.19 14.71 -7.90
CA ARG A 108 9.33 15.60 -7.62
C ARG A 108 10.66 15.00 -8.06
N VAL A 109 10.93 13.75 -7.69
CA VAL A 109 12.18 13.07 -8.08
C VAL A 109 12.27 12.92 -9.60
N LYS A 110 11.16 12.64 -10.28
CA LYS A 110 11.09 12.59 -11.73
C LYS A 110 11.35 13.94 -12.38
N GLU A 111 10.76 15.01 -11.87
CA GLU A 111 10.96 16.39 -12.35
C GLU A 111 12.43 16.83 -12.16
N GLU A 112 13.01 16.57 -11.00
CA GLU A 112 14.44 16.83 -10.73
C GLU A 112 15.34 16.06 -11.72
N ALA A 113 15.05 14.78 -11.97
CA ALA A 113 15.78 13.98 -12.94
C ALA A 113 15.63 14.51 -14.39
N GLN A 114 14.45 15.01 -14.76
CA GLN A 114 14.21 15.64 -16.08
C GLN A 114 15.00 16.94 -16.22
N GLN A 115 15.02 17.79 -15.20
CA GLN A 115 15.83 19.01 -15.20
C GLN A 115 17.32 18.69 -15.34
N LEU A 116 17.82 17.69 -14.62
CA LEU A 116 19.19 17.22 -14.77
C LEU A 116 19.46 16.72 -16.19
N ALA A 117 18.54 15.95 -16.79
CA ALA A 117 18.70 15.48 -18.15
C ALA A 117 18.83 16.63 -19.17
N LEU A 118 18.03 17.69 -19.01
CA LEU A 118 18.11 18.89 -19.86
C LEU A 118 19.43 19.62 -19.69
N ILE A 119 19.96 19.70 -18.46
CA ILE A 119 21.28 20.28 -18.21
C ILE A 119 22.35 19.47 -18.96
N PHE A 120 22.35 18.15 -18.85
CA PHE A 120 23.34 17.31 -19.53
C PHE A 120 23.27 17.35 -21.06
N GLN A 121 22.08 17.56 -21.63
CA GLN A 121 21.93 17.76 -23.09
C GLN A 121 22.43 19.12 -23.55
N THR A 122 22.32 20.14 -22.71
CA THR A 122 22.72 21.53 -23.01
C THR A 122 24.23 21.72 -22.84
N VAL A 123 24.81 21.06 -21.84
CA VAL A 123 26.25 21.05 -21.63
C VAL A 123 26.87 20.29 -22.80
N GLY A 124 27.61 21.01 -23.64
CA GLY A 124 28.17 20.50 -24.89
C GLY A 124 29.12 19.30 -24.74
N ALA A 125 29.85 18.98 -25.80
CA ALA A 125 30.65 17.75 -25.85
C ALA A 125 31.73 17.69 -24.73
N PHE A 126 31.67 16.65 -23.91
CA PHE A 126 32.67 16.36 -22.88
C PHE A 126 33.96 15.87 -23.52
N LYS A 127 35.08 16.49 -23.17
CA LYS A 127 36.39 16.19 -23.78
C LYS A 127 37.14 15.14 -22.96
N VAL A 128 37.26 13.94 -23.50
CA VAL A 128 38.04 12.86 -22.90
C VAL A 128 39.43 12.86 -23.53
N LYS A 129 40.48 12.97 -22.72
CA LYS A 129 41.88 12.89 -23.19
C LYS A 129 42.43 11.50 -22.91
N ARG A 130 42.95 10.83 -23.94
CA ARG A 130 43.64 9.53 -23.84
C ARG A 130 44.87 9.51 -24.73
N LYS A 131 45.86 8.68 -24.37
CA LYS A 131 47.08 8.54 -25.16
C LYS A 131 46.74 7.97 -26.54
N GLY A 132 47.14 8.67 -27.59
CA GLY A 132 46.91 8.24 -28.97
C GLY A 132 47.86 7.12 -29.40
N GLY A 133 47.33 6.10 -30.07
CA GLY A 133 48.05 5.07 -30.80
C GLY A 133 48.17 5.39 -32.30
N LYS A 134 48.70 4.43 -33.08
CA LYS A 134 48.75 4.55 -34.55
C LYS A 134 47.32 4.44 -35.12
N ASN A 135 47.06 5.13 -36.24
CA ASN A 135 45.81 5.02 -37.01
C ASN A 135 44.52 5.33 -36.21
N LYS A 136 44.45 6.46 -35.50
CA LYS A 136 43.26 6.94 -34.74
C LYS A 136 42.80 6.03 -33.59
N GLN A 137 43.53 4.98 -33.27
CA GLN A 137 43.25 4.15 -32.09
C GLN A 137 43.78 4.83 -30.83
N ILE A 138 43.12 4.63 -29.69
CA ILE A 138 43.60 5.07 -28.38
C ILE A 138 44.16 3.88 -27.59
N PHE A 139 45.08 4.16 -26.68
CA PHE A 139 45.57 3.16 -25.74
C PHE A 139 44.55 2.96 -24.61
N GLY A 140 43.93 1.78 -24.59
CA GLY A 140 42.89 1.40 -23.64
C GLY A 140 41.48 1.79 -24.09
N THR A 141 40.49 1.37 -23.31
CA THR A 141 39.08 1.68 -23.53
C THR A 141 38.64 2.86 -22.66
N VAL A 142 37.82 3.75 -23.19
CA VAL A 142 37.15 4.78 -22.35
C VAL A 142 36.13 4.11 -21.46
N THR A 143 36.27 4.28 -20.15
CA THR A 143 35.40 3.65 -19.15
C THR A 143 34.37 4.63 -18.61
N ALA A 144 33.32 4.10 -17.98
CA ALA A 144 32.34 4.92 -17.27
C ALA A 144 32.96 5.79 -16.17
N GLN A 145 34.04 5.34 -15.54
CA GLN A 145 34.75 6.10 -14.53
C GLN A 145 35.34 7.40 -15.10
N ASP A 146 35.93 7.33 -16.31
CA ASP A 146 36.52 8.50 -16.96
C ASP A 146 35.45 9.57 -17.24
N LEU A 147 34.27 9.17 -17.69
CA LEU A 147 33.16 10.11 -17.90
C LEU A 147 32.69 10.74 -16.60
N VAL A 148 32.54 9.94 -15.54
CA VAL A 148 32.13 10.43 -14.22
C VAL A 148 33.12 11.48 -13.71
N ASP A 149 34.42 11.21 -13.82
CA ASP A 149 35.46 12.13 -13.34
C ASP A 149 35.46 13.45 -14.14
N ILE A 150 35.22 13.39 -15.45
CA ILE A 150 35.12 14.59 -16.30
C ILE A 150 33.86 15.38 -15.99
N ILE A 151 32.72 14.72 -15.78
CA ILE A 151 31.46 15.37 -15.39
C ILE A 151 31.64 16.09 -14.05
N LYS A 152 32.30 15.44 -13.07
CA LYS A 152 32.64 16.06 -11.79
C LYS A 152 33.53 17.29 -11.97
N ALA A 153 34.55 17.22 -12.83
CA ALA A 153 35.47 18.33 -13.07
C ALA A 153 34.81 19.53 -13.77
N GLN A 154 33.85 19.30 -14.68
CA GLN A 154 33.25 20.37 -15.48
C GLN A 154 31.97 20.96 -14.86
N LEU A 155 31.15 20.12 -14.23
CA LEU A 155 29.84 20.52 -13.71
C LEU A 155 29.75 20.50 -12.19
N ASN A 156 30.80 20.04 -11.50
CA ASN A 156 30.81 19.86 -10.05
C ASN A 156 29.62 19.02 -9.56
N ARG A 157 29.19 18.05 -10.37
CA ARG A 157 28.10 17.12 -10.05
C ARG A 157 28.63 15.71 -9.90
N ASP A 158 28.28 15.07 -8.79
CA ASP A 158 28.60 13.67 -8.54
C ASP A 158 27.58 12.76 -9.23
N ILE A 159 28.08 11.92 -10.14
CA ILE A 159 27.32 10.85 -10.78
C ILE A 159 27.93 9.49 -10.40
N ASP A 160 27.06 8.51 -10.17
CA ASP A 160 27.47 7.12 -9.97
C ASP A 160 27.78 6.42 -11.29
N LYS A 161 28.90 5.67 -11.34
CA LYS A 161 29.28 4.86 -12.51
C LYS A 161 28.23 3.84 -12.96
N LYS A 162 27.31 3.44 -12.07
CA LYS A 162 26.27 2.44 -12.36
C LYS A 162 25.17 2.99 -13.28
N ILE A 163 24.98 4.30 -13.31
CA ILE A 163 23.93 4.91 -14.13
C ILE A 163 24.39 5.20 -15.56
N VAL A 164 25.71 5.12 -15.80
CA VAL A 164 26.32 5.41 -17.09
C VAL A 164 26.37 4.14 -17.94
N THR A 165 25.75 4.20 -19.11
CA THR A 165 25.86 3.16 -20.13
C THR A 165 26.69 3.70 -21.29
N LEU A 166 27.82 3.05 -21.57
CA LEU A 166 28.70 3.39 -22.68
C LEU A 166 28.88 2.22 -23.65
N PRO A 167 28.95 2.49 -24.97
CA PRO A 167 29.55 1.56 -25.91
C PRO A 167 31.07 1.47 -25.70
N GLU A 168 31.69 0.40 -26.18
CA GLU A 168 33.14 0.25 -26.12
C GLU A 168 33.82 1.23 -27.09
N ILE A 169 34.59 2.19 -26.55
CA ILE A 169 35.28 3.21 -27.34
C ILE A 169 36.79 2.95 -27.33
N ARG A 170 37.35 2.67 -28.50
CA ARG A 170 38.79 2.42 -28.73
C ARG A 170 39.42 3.33 -29.79
N GLU A 171 38.64 4.24 -30.36
CA GLU A 171 39.09 5.16 -31.40
C GLU A 171 38.81 6.61 -30.99
N THR A 172 39.56 7.54 -31.57
CA THR A 172 39.28 8.97 -31.44
C THR A 172 38.06 9.34 -32.28
N GLY A 173 37.07 9.98 -31.67
CA GLY A 173 35.84 10.36 -32.36
C GLY A 173 34.80 10.92 -31.41
N GLU A 174 33.63 11.21 -31.96
CA GLU A 174 32.46 11.64 -31.22
C GLU A 174 31.53 10.45 -30.96
N TYR A 175 31.14 10.28 -29.70
CA TYR A 175 30.29 9.20 -29.24
C TYR A 175 29.16 9.76 -28.39
N ILE A 176 28.07 9.00 -28.31
CA ILE A 176 26.92 9.32 -27.46
C ILE A 176 26.92 8.30 -26.31
N ALA A 177 26.97 8.81 -25.08
CA ALA A 177 26.81 8.03 -23.86
C ALA A 177 25.41 8.27 -23.27
N GLU A 178 24.83 7.22 -22.69
CA GLU A 178 23.49 7.30 -22.08
C GLU A 178 23.60 7.28 -20.55
N LEU A 179 22.95 8.25 -19.90
CA LEU A 179 22.85 8.36 -18.46
C LEU A 179 21.42 8.02 -18.02
N LYS A 180 21.26 6.92 -17.29
CA LYS A 180 19.97 6.47 -16.74
C LYS A 180 19.74 7.11 -15.36
N LEU A 181 19.30 8.36 -15.33
CA LEU A 181 19.10 9.12 -14.10
C LEU A 181 17.91 8.59 -13.27
N HIS A 182 16.83 8.22 -13.95
CA HIS A 182 15.64 7.61 -13.36
C HIS A 182 15.17 6.45 -14.27
N PRO A 183 14.46 5.43 -13.74
CA PRO A 183 13.77 4.41 -14.55
C PRO A 183 13.05 4.91 -15.81
N GLU A 184 12.48 6.12 -15.79
CA GLU A 184 11.74 6.70 -16.92
C GLU A 184 12.50 7.83 -17.63
N VAL A 185 13.66 8.26 -17.11
CA VAL A 185 14.38 9.43 -17.60
C VAL A 185 15.82 9.06 -17.93
N THR A 186 16.13 9.10 -19.23
CA THR A 186 17.46 8.88 -19.78
C THR A 186 17.98 10.15 -20.43
N ALA A 187 19.20 10.56 -20.09
CA ALA A 187 19.89 11.69 -20.71
C ALA A 187 20.96 11.19 -21.68
N GLN A 188 21.10 11.88 -22.81
CA GLN A 188 22.15 11.60 -23.80
C GLN A 188 23.24 12.63 -23.69
N VAL A 189 24.48 12.17 -23.61
CA VAL A 189 25.67 12.99 -23.43
C VAL A 189 26.63 12.78 -24.59
N ARG A 190 27.07 13.87 -25.20
CA ARG A 190 28.08 13.83 -26.27
C ARG A 190 29.48 13.78 -25.67
N VAL A 191 30.27 12.82 -26.12
CA VAL A 191 31.64 12.57 -25.66
C VAL A 191 32.56 12.72 -26.85
N ASN A 192 33.57 13.58 -26.76
CA ASN A 192 34.59 13.75 -27.79
C ASN A 192 35.94 13.27 -27.25
N VAL A 193 36.52 12.27 -27.91
CA VAL A 193 37.77 11.63 -27.50
C VAL A 193 38.93 12.22 -28.29
N TYR A 194 39.86 12.85 -27.58
CA TYR A 194 41.08 13.43 -28.14
C TYR A 194 42.32 12.62 -27.75
N ALA A 195 43.20 12.43 -28.73
CA ALA A 195 44.54 11.92 -28.50
C ALA A 195 45.44 13.01 -27.88
N ASN A 196 46.17 12.66 -26.83
CA ASN A 196 47.22 13.49 -26.24
C ASN A 196 48.62 12.89 -26.42
#